data_AF-A0A844T4J2-F1
#
_entry.id   AF-A0A844T4J2-F1
#
_cell.length_a   1.000
_cell.length_b   1.000
_cell.length_c   1.000
_cell.angle_alpha   90.00
_cell.angle_beta   90.00
_cell.angle_gamma   90.00
#
_symmetry.space_group_name_H-M   'P 1'
#
loop_
_entity.id
_entity.type
_entity.pdbx_description
1 polymer ?
#
loop_
_entity_poly.entity_id
_entity_poly.type
_entity_poly.pdbx_seq_one_letter_code
_entity_poly.pdbx_strand_id
1 'polypeptide(L)'
;MGKAKACPPSPEEQKGGHGALRLCPPFERARRDYGYHWYMGDFATAQPLHWFGGIGWGGQHLYVIPARDLIFVIHCGNYGRSGQEQAAVLIALLKDVVLPSFG
;
A
#
# COMPACT_ATOMS: atom_id res chain seq x y z
N MET A 1 23.01 -4.46 13.25
CA MET A 1 22.79 -4.03 11.85
C MET A 1 22.40 -5.23 10.99
N GLY A 2 21.11 -5.45 10.75
CA GLY A 2 20.65 -6.41 9.74
C GLY A 2 20.51 -5.71 8.39
N LYS A 3 21.15 -6.23 7.34
CA LYS A 3 20.99 -5.71 5.97
C LYS A 3 19.59 -6.09 5.46
N ALA A 4 18.80 -5.12 5.02
CA ALA A 4 17.55 -5.39 4.32
C ALA A 4 17.86 -6.17 3.02
N LYS A 5 17.19 -7.31 2.81
CA LYS A 5 17.27 -8.07 1.56
C LYS A 5 16.44 -7.35 0.50
N ALA A 6 17.04 -7.12 -0.67
CA ALA A 6 16.33 -6.62 -1.84
C ALA A 6 15.28 -7.65 -2.32
N CYS A 7 14.14 -7.16 -2.81
CA CYS A 7 13.09 -7.97 -3.39
C CYS A 7 13.60 -8.63 -4.70
N PRO A 8 13.38 -9.93 -4.93
CA PRO A 8 13.74 -10.54 -6.21
C PRO A 8 12.84 -10.00 -7.33
N PRO A 9 13.39 -9.77 -8.54
CA PRO A 9 12.64 -9.19 -9.66
C PRO A 9 11.51 -10.12 -10.13
N SER A 10 10.45 -9.52 -10.68
CA SER A 10 9.38 -10.29 -11.31
C SER A 10 9.89 -10.93 -12.62
N PRO A 11 9.29 -12.04 -13.10
CA PRO A 11 9.74 -12.72 -14.32
C PRO A 11 9.74 -11.86 -15.59
N GLU A 12 9.01 -10.73 -15.59
CA GLU A 12 8.88 -9.83 -16.73
C GLU A 12 10.06 -8.84 -16.88
N GLU A 13 10.94 -8.74 -15.88
CA GLU A 13 12.01 -7.72 -15.80
C GLU A 13 13.35 -8.13 -16.43
N GLN A 14 13.46 -9.33 -17.01
CA GLN A 14 14.75 -9.86 -17.51
C GLN A 14 15.17 -9.37 -18.91
N LYS A 15 14.40 -8.47 -19.56
CA LYS A 15 14.77 -7.91 -20.87
C LYS A 15 15.01 -6.40 -20.80
N GLY A 16 16.24 -5.99 -20.51
CA GLY A 16 16.70 -4.62 -20.73
C GLY A 16 17.89 -4.23 -19.86
N GLY A 17 19.07 -4.06 -20.48
CA GLY A 17 20.31 -3.75 -19.79
C GLY A 17 20.44 -2.33 -19.21
N HIS A 18 21.54 -2.16 -18.49
CA HIS A 18 22.14 -0.92 -17.95
C HIS A 18 21.51 -0.32 -16.68
N GLY A 19 22.04 -0.73 -15.52
CA GLY A 19 22.87 0.17 -14.71
C GLY A 19 22.24 1.42 -14.07
N ALA A 20 20.92 1.49 -13.92
CA ALA A 20 20.31 2.51 -13.06
C ALA A 20 19.96 1.88 -11.71
N LEU A 21 20.53 2.41 -10.61
CA LEU A 21 19.90 2.27 -9.29
C LEU A 21 18.50 2.88 -9.41
N ARG A 22 17.49 2.04 -9.67
CA ARG A 22 16.10 2.45 -9.60
C ARG A 22 15.78 2.60 -8.12
N LEU A 23 15.60 3.84 -7.69
CA LEU A 23 14.85 4.13 -6.48
C LEU A 23 13.48 3.46 -6.67
N CYS A 24 13.14 2.50 -5.80
CA CYS A 24 11.79 1.98 -5.76
C CYS A 24 10.89 3.20 -5.49
N PRO A 25 10.00 3.58 -6.41
CA PRO A 25 9.09 4.69 -6.14
C PRO A 25 8.32 4.33 -4.86
N PRO A 26 8.12 5.27 -3.91
CA PRO A 26 7.49 4.97 -2.61
C PRO A 26 6.03 4.51 -2.69
N PHE A 27 5.56 4.08 -3.86
CA PHE A 27 4.23 3.55 -4.10
C PHE A 27 4.18 2.59 -5.31
N GLU A 28 5.23 1.79 -5.55
CA GLU A 28 5.10 0.65 -6.45
C GLU A 28 4.07 -0.31 -5.85
N ARG A 29 3.09 -0.79 -6.64
CA ARG A 29 1.93 -1.55 -6.12
C ARG A 29 2.43 -2.73 -5.29
N ALA A 30 2.47 -2.57 -3.97
CA ALA A 30 2.75 -3.66 -3.06
C ALA A 30 1.83 -4.80 -3.45
N ARG A 31 2.40 -5.99 -3.67
CA ARG A 31 1.63 -7.18 -4.03
C ARG A 31 0.55 -7.35 -2.96
N ARG A 32 -0.72 -7.29 -3.38
CA ARG A 32 -1.86 -7.47 -2.49
C ARG A 32 -2.33 -8.91 -2.60
N ASP A 33 -2.47 -9.56 -1.46
CA ASP A 33 -3.10 -10.87 -1.35
C ASP A 33 -4.60 -10.72 -1.11
N TYR A 34 -5.35 -11.79 -1.32
CA TYR A 34 -6.80 -11.80 -1.14
C TYR A 34 -7.29 -13.14 -0.57
N GLY A 35 -8.24 -13.09 0.35
CA GLY A 35 -8.84 -14.27 0.97
C GLY A 35 -10.06 -13.92 1.82
N TYR A 36 -11.09 -14.77 1.83
CA TYR A 36 -12.30 -14.59 2.64
C TYR A 36 -12.94 -13.19 2.56
N HIS A 37 -12.93 -12.57 1.37
CA HIS A 37 -13.41 -11.20 1.12
C HIS A 37 -12.56 -10.05 1.70
N TRP A 38 -11.31 -10.34 2.07
CA TRP A 38 -10.34 -9.35 2.52
C TRP A 38 -9.18 -9.20 1.55
N TYR A 39 -8.78 -7.95 1.31
CA TYR A 39 -7.47 -7.62 0.76
C TYR A 39 -6.44 -7.58 1.87
N MET A 40 -5.21 -7.97 1.56
CA MET A 40 -4.08 -8.01 2.50
C MET A 40 -2.85 -7.42 1.83
N GLY A 41 -1.97 -6.84 2.64
CA GLY A 41 -0.67 -6.39 2.16
C GLY A 41 0.14 -5.69 3.23
N ASP A 42 1.16 -4.98 2.78
CA ASP A 42 2.09 -4.25 3.61
C ASP A 42 2.10 -2.76 3.25
N PHE A 43 2.17 -1.90 4.27
CA PHE A 43 2.67 -0.55 4.06
C PHE A 43 4.20 -0.57 4.11
N ALA A 44 4.83 0.02 3.08
CA ALA A 44 6.28 0.13 2.99
C ALA A 44 6.79 1.17 4.00
N THR A 45 7.09 0.72 5.22
CA THR A 45 7.80 1.51 6.25
C THR A 45 9.12 0.85 6.61
N ALA A 46 9.90 1.42 7.55
CA ALA A 46 11.19 0.84 7.98
C ALA A 46 11.06 -0.62 8.46
N GLN A 47 9.90 -0.98 9.03
CA GLN A 47 9.47 -2.36 9.20
C GLN A 47 8.12 -2.53 8.48
N PRO A 48 7.97 -3.49 7.56
CA PRO A 48 6.70 -3.70 6.86
C PRO A 48 5.52 -3.79 7.83
N LEU A 49 4.48 -3.00 7.55
CA LEU A 49 3.32 -2.93 8.41
C LEU A 49 2.15 -3.66 7.76
N HIS A 50 1.89 -4.87 8.24
CA HIS A 50 0.81 -5.73 7.75
C HIS A 50 -0.55 -5.10 7.98
N TRP A 51 -1.38 -5.11 6.94
CA TRP A 51 -2.75 -4.63 7.00
C TRP A 51 -3.72 -5.61 6.33
N PHE A 52 -4.96 -5.55 6.80
CA PHE A 52 -6.11 -6.28 6.26
C PHE A 52 -7.19 -5.25 5.94
N GLY A 53 -7.86 -5.36 4.80
CA GLY A 53 -8.80 -4.32 4.42
C GLY A 53 -9.86 -4.68 3.41
N GLY A 54 -10.90 -3.87 3.41
CA GLY A 54 -11.93 -3.82 2.37
C GLY A 54 -11.67 -2.61 1.47
N ILE A 55 -11.75 -2.81 0.16
CA ILE A 55 -11.62 -1.74 -0.84
C ILE A 55 -12.90 -1.73 -1.66
N GLY A 56 -13.67 -0.66 -1.55
CA GLY A 56 -14.94 -0.48 -2.22
C GLY A 56 -14.84 0.51 -3.38
N TRP A 57 -15.62 0.25 -4.42
CA TRP A 57 -15.82 1.22 -5.50
C TRP A 57 -16.34 2.56 -4.93
N GLY A 58 -15.90 3.67 -5.51
CA GLY A 58 -16.15 5.01 -4.98
C GLY A 58 -15.09 5.53 -4.01
N GLY A 59 -14.01 4.79 -3.78
CA GLY A 59 -12.90 5.20 -2.89
C GLY A 59 -13.11 4.84 -1.42
N GLN A 60 -14.00 3.88 -1.15
CA GLN A 60 -14.31 3.44 0.21
C GLN A 60 -13.23 2.48 0.69
N HIS A 61 -12.77 2.64 1.93
CA HIS A 61 -11.71 1.80 2.48
C HIS A 61 -11.95 1.46 3.94
N LEU A 62 -11.62 0.22 4.31
CA LEU A 62 -11.50 -0.23 5.68
C LEU A 62 -10.10 -0.83 5.82
N TYR A 63 -9.34 -0.42 6.82
CA TYR A 63 -8.04 -1.00 7.12
C TYR A 63 -7.94 -1.34 8.60
N VAL A 64 -7.41 -2.53 8.87
CA VAL A 64 -7.07 -3.05 10.20
C VAL A 64 -5.56 -3.28 10.23
N ILE A 65 -4.90 -2.72 11.23
CA ILE A 65 -3.44 -2.82 11.44
C ILE A 65 -3.19 -3.33 12.87
N PRO A 66 -3.15 -4.66 13.07
CA PRO A 66 -3.08 -5.24 14.42
C PRO A 66 -1.83 -4.81 15.21
N ALA A 67 -0.68 -4.72 14.54
CA ALA A 67 0.59 -4.35 15.18
C ALA A 67 0.60 -2.92 15.76
N ARG A 68 -0.42 -2.11 15.49
CA ARG A 68 -0.56 -0.72 15.93
C ARG A 68 -1.85 -0.47 16.73
N ASP A 69 -2.64 -1.51 17.01
CA ASP A 69 -3.97 -1.39 17.61
C ASP A 69 -4.84 -0.35 16.89
N LEU A 70 -4.78 -0.33 15.55
CA LEU A 70 -5.38 0.70 14.72
C LEU A 70 -6.37 0.11 13.72
N ILE A 71 -7.55 0.74 13.65
CA ILE A 71 -8.51 0.59 12.57
C ILE A 71 -8.82 1.98 12.04
N PHE A 72 -8.86 2.14 10.71
CA PHE A 72 -9.41 3.33 10.11
C PHE A 72 -10.36 3.00 8.97
N VAL A 73 -11.34 3.88 8.79
CA VAL A 73 -12.43 3.72 7.83
C VAL A 73 -12.56 5.02 7.03
N ILE A 74 -12.71 4.88 5.73
CA ILE A 74 -12.97 5.96 4.80
C ILE A 74 -14.30 5.67 4.11
N HIS A 75 -15.29 6.53 4.35
CA HIS A 75 -16.50 6.59 3.53
C HIS A 75 -16.30 7.63 2.43
N CYS A 76 -16.49 7.22 1.18
CA CYS A 76 -16.37 8.07 0.00
C CYS A 76 -17.41 7.66 -1.05
N GLY A 77 -17.74 8.59 -1.95
CA GLY A 77 -18.72 8.38 -3.01
C GLY A 77 -18.20 8.81 -4.39
N ASN A 78 -16.90 8.69 -4.64
CA ASN A 78 -16.23 9.10 -5.88
C ASN A 78 -16.50 8.12 -7.04
N TYR A 79 -17.75 7.70 -7.19
CA TYR A 79 -18.18 6.80 -8.26
C TYR A 79 -17.97 7.45 -9.64
N GLY A 80 -17.63 6.62 -10.63
CA GLY A 80 -17.35 7.09 -12.00
C GLY A 80 -16.04 7.86 -12.17
N ARG A 81 -15.30 8.15 -11.09
CA ARG A 81 -13.96 8.74 -11.14
C ARG A 81 -12.89 7.70 -11.44
N SER A 82 -11.72 8.16 -11.90
CA SER A 82 -10.57 7.29 -12.11
C SER A 82 -10.14 6.60 -10.80
N GLY A 83 -9.48 5.45 -10.92
CA GLY A 83 -8.98 4.74 -9.72
C GLY A 83 -8.01 5.57 -8.88
N GLN A 84 -7.26 6.49 -9.51
CA GLN A 84 -6.36 7.42 -8.81
C GLN A 84 -7.14 8.44 -7.98
N GLU A 85 -8.18 9.04 -8.55
CA GLU A 85 -9.06 9.98 -7.83
C GLU A 85 -9.83 9.28 -6.69
N GLN A 86 -10.26 8.03 -6.89
CA GLN A 86 -10.88 7.24 -5.83
C GLN A 86 -9.91 6.93 -4.67
N ALA A 87 -8.61 6.79 -4.95
CA ALA A 87 -7.60 6.54 -3.94
C ALA A 87 -7.05 7.81 -3.28
N ALA A 88 -7.40 9.01 -3.75
CA ALA A 88 -6.78 10.26 -3.31
C ALA A 88 -6.93 10.51 -1.79
N VAL A 89 -8.11 10.26 -1.23
CA VAL A 89 -8.36 10.41 0.21
C VAL A 89 -7.56 9.41 1.03
N LEU A 90 -7.47 8.15 0.57
CA LEU A 90 -6.61 7.14 1.21
C LEU A 90 -5.16 7.58 1.22
N ILE A 91 -4.64 8.06 0.09
CA ILE A 91 -3.24 8.48 -0.04
C ILE A 91 -2.94 9.65 0.91
N ALA A 92 -3.82 10.67 0.96
CA ALA A 92 -3.67 11.79 1.88
C ALA A 92 -3.72 11.34 3.34
N LEU A 93 -4.70 10.50 3.72
CA LEU A 93 -4.83 10.00 5.08
C LEU A 93 -3.61 9.16 5.51
N LEU A 94 -3.11 8.28 4.64
CA LEU A 94 -1.90 7.50 4.91
C LEU A 94 -0.67 8.39 5.07
N LYS A 95 -0.47 9.32 4.14
CA LYS A 95 0.72 10.18 4.08
C LYS A 95 0.75 11.19 5.22
N ASP A 96 -0.37 11.79 5.54
CA ASP A 96 -0.42 12.99 6.38
C ASP A 96 -0.88 12.69 7.81
N VAL A 97 -1.50 11.53 8.07
CA VAL A 97 -2.07 11.19 9.40
C VAL A 97 -1.56 9.84 9.91
N VAL A 98 -1.80 8.76 9.18
CA VAL A 98 -1.57 7.40 9.69
C VAL A 98 -0.08 7.07 9.79
N LEU A 99 0.67 7.14 8.69
CA LEU A 99 2.08 6.74 8.71
C LEU A 99 2.96 7.64 9.59
N PRO A 100 2.78 8.99 9.61
CA PRO A 100 3.54 9.85 10.52
C PRO A 100 3.28 9.58 12.00
N SER A 101 2.12 9.07 12.38
CA SER A 101 1.80 8.77 13.80
C SER A 101 2.61 7.61 14.39
N PHE A 102 3.37 6.89 13.55
CA PHE A 102 4.19 5.75 13.94
C PHE A 102 5.68 6.07 14.11
N GLY A 103 6.07 7.32 13.84
CA GLY A 103 7.45 7.84 13.90
C GLY A 103 7.81 8.46 15.24
#